data_AF-A0A172WG28-F1
#
_entry.id   AF-A0A172WG28-F1
#
_cell.length_a   1.000
_cell.length_b   1.000
_cell.length_c   1.000
_cell.angle_alpha   90.00
_cell.angle_beta   90.00
_cell.angle_gamma   90.00
#
_symmetry.space_group_name_H-M   'P 1'
#
loop_
_entity.id
_entity.type
_entity.pdbx_description
1 polymer ?
#
loop_
_entity_poly.entity_id
_entity_poly.type
_entity_poly.pdbx_seq_one_letter_code
_entity_poly.pdbx_strand_id
1 'polypeptide(L)'
;MESTANAVGAKAVIYRTVTLRSDGWIEFDWLCSGSGTWFHFYVDGKLKKICTKDGEWHHAKVSLTAGTHEIKWIHEVGGMMAYNEKALLDNVVVYEEG
;
A
#
# COMPACT_ATOMS: atom_id res chain seq x y z
N MET A 1 2.93 3.22 -9.94
CA MET A 1 1.80 2.36 -10.37
C MET A 1 0.50 3.06 -9.96
N GLU A 2 -0.36 3.40 -10.91
CA GLU A 2 -1.67 4.00 -10.63
C GLU A 2 -2.72 2.89 -10.48
N SER A 3 -3.51 2.94 -9.41
CA SER A 3 -4.62 2.02 -9.19
C SER A 3 -5.90 2.84 -9.03
N THR A 4 -6.69 2.95 -10.10
CA THR A 4 -8.00 3.60 -10.05
C THR A 4 -9.08 2.57 -9.76
N ALA A 5 -9.75 2.72 -8.62
CA ALA A 5 -10.97 1.98 -8.29
C ALA A 5 -12.08 3.02 -8.21
N ASN A 6 -12.94 3.09 -9.23
CA ASN A 6 -13.91 4.18 -9.40
C ASN A 6 -15.36 3.77 -9.10
N ALA A 7 -15.58 2.62 -8.45
CA ALA A 7 -16.92 2.12 -8.11
C ALA A 7 -17.00 1.79 -6.61
N VAL A 8 -18.17 2.03 -6.01
CA VAL A 8 -18.45 1.62 -4.63
C VAL A 8 -18.35 0.10 -4.53
N GLY A 9 -17.58 -0.40 -3.56
CA GLY A 9 -17.25 -1.82 -3.40
C GLY A 9 -16.08 -2.29 -4.27
N ALA A 10 -15.47 -1.42 -5.08
CA ALA A 10 -14.30 -1.79 -5.86
C ALA A 10 -13.07 -2.01 -4.96
N LYS A 11 -12.30 -3.02 -5.32
CA LYS A 11 -11.07 -3.40 -4.65
C LYS A 11 -9.98 -3.60 -5.70
N ALA A 12 -8.89 -2.87 -5.54
CA ALA A 12 -7.68 -3.09 -6.32
C ALA A 12 -6.59 -3.62 -5.39
N VAL A 13 -5.88 -4.65 -5.85
CA VAL A 13 -4.87 -5.35 -5.07
C VAL A 13 -3.57 -5.38 -5.85
N ILE A 14 -2.50 -4.91 -5.21
CA ILE A 14 -1.13 -5.06 -5.70
C ILE A 14 -0.43 -5.95 -4.69
N TYR A 15 0.22 -7.02 -5.14
CA TYR A 15 0.98 -7.88 -4.25
C TYR A 15 2.26 -8.36 -4.92
N ARG A 16 3.26 -8.67 -4.10
CA ARG A 16 4.54 -9.22 -4.53
C ARG A 16 5.15 -10.04 -3.41
N THR A 17 5.80 -11.14 -3.78
CA THR A 17 6.68 -11.88 -2.86
C THR A 17 8.09 -11.31 -2.93
N VAL A 18 8.70 -11.07 -1.77
CA VAL A 18 10.09 -10.63 -1.64
C VAL A 18 10.82 -11.64 -0.76
N THR A 19 12.06 -11.96 -1.11
CA THR A 19 12.91 -12.84 -0.31
C THR A 19 14.16 -12.07 0.05
N LEU A 20 14.40 -11.90 1.36
CA LEU A 20 15.58 -11.24 1.89
C LEU A 20 16.55 -12.27 2.49
N ARG A 21 17.84 -12.09 2.26
CA ARG A 21 18.92 -12.93 2.83
C ARG A 21 19.33 -12.51 4.24
N SER A 22 19.06 -11.27 4.59
CA SER A 22 19.33 -10.60 5.87
C SER A 22 18.12 -9.75 6.25
N ASP A 23 18.10 -9.19 7.45
CA ASP A 23 17.09 -8.21 7.80
C ASP A 23 17.17 -7.00 6.85
N GLY A 24 16.09 -6.25 6.73
CA GLY A 24 16.00 -5.15 5.80
C GLY A 24 14.73 -4.35 5.96
N TRP A 25 14.33 -3.64 4.91
CA TRP A 25 13.07 -2.90 4.91
C TRP A 25 12.52 -2.73 3.50
N ILE A 26 11.23 -2.43 3.46
CA ILE A 26 10.59 -1.89 2.27
C ILE A 26 10.22 -0.44 2.53
N GLU A 27 10.43 0.40 1.52
CA GLU A 27 9.97 1.78 1.51
C GLU A 27 9.23 2.11 0.22
N PHE A 28 8.30 3.05 0.31
CA PHE A 28 7.45 3.47 -0.79
C PHE A 28 6.82 4.82 -0.50
N ASP A 29 6.43 5.51 -1.58
CA ASP A 29 5.60 6.70 -1.51
C ASP A 29 4.16 6.35 -1.90
N TRP A 30 3.21 6.92 -1.19
CA TRP A 30 1.79 6.68 -1.44
C TRP A 30 0.94 7.93 -1.21
N LEU A 31 -0.16 8.01 -1.93
CA LEU A 31 -1.18 9.05 -1.77
C LEU A 31 -2.55 8.39 -1.78
N CYS A 32 -3.42 8.80 -0.87
CA CYS A 32 -4.83 8.42 -0.90
C CYS A 32 -5.73 9.66 -0.84
N SER A 33 -6.69 9.76 -1.76
CA SER A 33 -7.65 10.86 -1.82
C SER A 33 -9.05 10.35 -2.08
N GLY A 34 -10.03 10.87 -1.32
CA GLY A 34 -11.44 10.53 -1.44
C GLY A 34 -12.08 10.26 -0.08
N SER A 35 -13.39 10.48 0.06
CA SER A 35 -14.08 10.38 1.37
C SER A 35 -14.46 8.97 1.78
N GLY A 36 -14.30 7.99 0.88
CA GLY A 36 -14.70 6.60 1.12
C GLY A 36 -13.63 5.59 0.72
N THR A 37 -12.36 6.02 0.62
CA THR A 37 -11.21 5.19 0.26
C THR A 37 -10.38 4.83 1.49
N TRP A 38 -9.92 3.59 1.52
CA TRP A 38 -8.82 3.17 2.36
C TRP A 38 -7.73 2.55 1.50
N PHE A 39 -6.48 2.94 1.75
CA PHE A 39 -5.32 2.30 1.16
C PHE A 39 -4.51 1.60 2.24
N HIS A 40 -4.54 0.29 2.23
CA HIS A 40 -3.97 -0.57 3.25
C HIS A 40 -2.65 -1.17 2.76
N PHE A 41 -1.68 -1.25 3.65
CA PHE A 41 -0.42 -1.95 3.41
C PHE A 41 -0.25 -3.10 4.39
N TYR A 42 -0.01 -4.31 3.86
CA TYR A 42 0.16 -5.54 4.60
C TYR A 42 1.51 -6.19 4.31
N VAL A 43 2.05 -6.85 5.35
CA VAL A 43 3.18 -7.78 5.26
C VAL A 43 2.74 -9.08 5.92
N ASP A 44 2.81 -10.20 5.19
CA ASP A 44 2.39 -11.53 5.63
C ASP A 44 0.97 -11.56 6.21
N GLY A 45 0.05 -10.87 5.53
CA GLY A 45 -1.34 -10.73 5.95
C GLY A 45 -1.58 -9.81 7.15
N LYS A 46 -0.52 -9.24 7.77
CA LYS A 46 -0.65 -8.31 8.90
C LYS A 46 -0.68 -6.87 8.40
N LEU A 47 -1.70 -6.10 8.81
CA LEU A 47 -1.79 -4.67 8.49
C LEU A 47 -0.63 -3.92 9.15
N LYS A 48 0.13 -3.15 8.37
CA LYS A 48 1.28 -2.37 8.82
C LYS A 48 1.05 -0.88 8.74
N LYS A 49 0.39 -0.41 7.67
CA LYS A 49 0.04 1.00 7.48
C LYS A 49 -1.34 1.12 6.87
N ILE A 50 -2.01 2.22 7.17
CA ILE A 50 -3.25 2.65 6.55
C ILE A 50 -3.14 4.12 6.17
N CYS A 51 -3.54 4.46 4.94
CA CYS A 51 -3.74 5.83 4.51
C CYS A 51 -5.25 6.07 4.48
N THR A 52 -5.70 7.08 5.24
CA THR A 52 -7.09 7.53 5.28
C THR A 52 -7.13 8.99 4.88
N LYS A 53 -7.49 9.25 3.63
CA LYS A 53 -7.77 10.57 3.03
C LYS A 53 -7.00 11.75 3.62
N ASP A 54 -5.99 12.19 2.90
CA ASP A 54 -5.34 13.50 3.11
C ASP A 54 -5.11 14.25 1.80
N GLY A 55 -5.05 13.54 0.67
CA GLY A 55 -4.76 14.13 -0.63
C GLY A 55 -3.30 14.55 -0.80
N GLU A 56 -2.41 14.05 0.06
CA GLU A 56 -0.98 14.37 0.07
C GLU A 56 -0.14 13.11 -0.14
N TRP A 57 1.09 13.29 -0.63
CA TRP A 57 2.05 12.19 -0.72
C TRP A 57 2.70 11.96 0.64
N HIS A 58 2.78 10.70 1.03
CA HIS A 58 3.46 10.24 2.24
C HIS A 58 4.54 9.25 1.89
N HIS A 59 5.55 9.19 2.76
CA HIS A 59 6.58 8.17 2.70
C HIS A 59 6.34 7.13 3.80
N ALA A 60 6.44 5.85 3.46
CA ALA A 60 6.36 4.76 4.42
C ALA A 60 7.62 3.90 4.34
N LYS A 61 8.14 3.55 5.51
CA LYS A 61 9.25 2.61 5.69
C LYS A 61 8.87 1.55 6.73
N VAL A 62 9.03 0.28 6.37
CA VAL A 62 8.62 -0.86 7.19
C VAL A 62 9.71 -1.92 7.18
N SER A 63 10.22 -2.26 8.37
CA SER A 63 11.23 -3.32 8.54
C SER A 63 10.68 -4.70 8.13
N LEU A 64 11.55 -5.48 7.51
CA LEU A 64 11.35 -6.88 7.13
C LEU A 64 12.50 -7.69 7.75
N THR A 65 12.19 -8.87 8.25
CA THR A 65 13.22 -9.80 8.71
C THR A 65 13.82 -10.54 7.53
N ALA A 66 14.94 -11.23 7.74
CA ALA A 66 15.42 -12.23 6.79
C ALA A 66 14.32 -13.29 6.53
N GLY A 67 14.18 -13.72 5.28
CA GLY A 67 13.19 -14.70 4.87
C GLY A 67 12.30 -14.23 3.73
N THR A 68 11.22 -14.99 3.49
CA THR A 68 10.27 -14.70 2.41
C THR A 68 9.02 -14.05 2.97
N HIS A 69 8.67 -12.90 2.41
CA HIS A 69 7.53 -12.10 2.83
C HIS A 69 6.55 -11.88 1.67
N GLU A 70 5.26 -11.98 1.95
CA GLU A 70 4.20 -11.47 1.08
C GLU A 70 3.95 -10.00 1.38
N ILE A 71 4.15 -9.15 0.40
CA ILE A 71 3.87 -7.72 0.48
C ILE A 71 2.60 -7.43 -0.31
N LYS A 72 1.66 -6.69 0.28
CA LYS A 72 0.35 -6.45 -0.33
C LYS A 72 -0.18 -5.06 -0.02
N TRP A 73 -0.56 -4.31 -1.05
CA TRP A 73 -1.34 -3.09 -0.94
C TRP A 73 -2.77 -3.35 -1.42
N ILE A 74 -3.74 -2.81 -0.70
CA ILE A 74 -5.16 -2.96 -1.03
C ILE A 74 -5.80 -1.57 -1.01
N HIS A 75 -6.33 -1.14 -2.15
CA HIS A 75 -7.20 0.01 -2.25
C HIS A 75 -8.66 -0.48 -2.22
N GLU A 76 -9.42 -0.04 -1.22
CA GLU A 76 -10.84 -0.38 -1.04
C GLU A 76 -11.68 0.90 -1.07
N VAL A 77 -12.77 0.87 -1.84
CA VAL A 77 -13.75 1.96 -1.91
C VAL A 77 -15.05 1.48 -1.26
N GLY A 78 -15.46 2.09 -0.15
CA GLY A 78 -16.66 1.67 0.59
C GLY A 78 -17.70 2.76 0.87
N GLY A 79 -17.50 3.99 0.41
CA GLY A 79 -18.47 5.08 0.61
C GLY A 79 -19.58 5.12 -0.45
N MET A 80 -20.81 5.44 -0.05
CA MET A 80 -21.99 5.61 -0.93
C MET A 80 -21.83 6.71 -2.01
N MET A 81 -20.86 7.61 -1.84
CA MET A 81 -20.57 8.77 -2.70
C MET A 81 -19.07 8.81 -3.05
N ALA A 82 -18.54 7.71 -3.58
CA ALA A 82 -17.16 7.62 -4.03
C ALA A 82 -16.97 8.36 -5.37
N TYR A 83 -16.56 9.62 -5.31
CA TYR A 83 -16.23 10.42 -6.49
C TYR A 83 -14.76 10.81 -6.43
N ASN A 84 -14.00 10.47 -7.49
CA ASN A 84 -12.56 10.76 -7.62
C ASN A 84 -11.68 10.08 -6.55
N GLU A 85 -12.01 8.85 -6.16
CA GLU A 85 -11.18 8.06 -5.26
C GLU A 85 -9.87 7.65 -5.96
N LYS A 86 -8.73 8.00 -5.36
CA LYS A 86 -7.42 7.68 -5.92
C LYS A 86 -6.54 7.07 -4.85
N ALA A 87 -5.84 6.01 -5.22
CA ALA A 87 -4.70 5.49 -4.52
C ALA A 87 -3.53 5.43 -5.49
N LEU A 88 -2.47 6.18 -5.19
CA LEU A 88 -1.24 6.17 -5.97
C LEU A 88 -0.14 5.53 -5.13
N LEU A 89 0.70 4.73 -5.80
CA LEU A 89 1.86 4.08 -5.20
C LEU A 89 3.06 4.33 -6.13
N ASP A 90 4.13 4.85 -5.56
CA ASP A 90 5.36 5.13 -6.30
C ASP A 90 6.61 4.80 -5.48
N ASN A 91 7.78 4.81 -6.13
CA ASN A 91 9.09 4.64 -5.50
C ASN A 91 9.17 3.41 -4.56
N VAL A 92 8.57 2.30 -4.97
CA VAL A 92 8.61 1.05 -4.18
C VAL A 92 10.00 0.43 -4.28
N VAL A 93 10.73 0.42 -3.17
CA VAL A 93 12.09 -0.12 -3.08
C VAL A 93 12.19 -1.06 -1.88
N VAL A 94 12.92 -2.17 -2.07
CA VAL A 94 13.26 -3.13 -1.01
C VAL A 94 14.76 -3.08 -0.79
N TYR A 95 15.16 -2.96 0.47
CA TYR A 95 16.55 -2.94 0.91
C TYR A 95 16.85 -4.15 1.78
N GLU A 96 18.04 -4.70 1.61
CA GLU A 96 18.64 -5.70 2.49
C GLU A 96 19.81 -5.05 3.24
N GLU A 97 19.95 -5.35 4.53
CA GLU A 97 21.13 -4.97 5.29
C GLU A 97 22.32 -5.85 4.84
N GLY A 98 23.47 -5.23 4.59
CA GLY A 98 24.67 -5.90 4.07
C GLY A 98 25.42 -6.73 5.11
#